data_AF-A1RZT6-F1
#
_entry.id   AF-A1RZT6-F1
#
_cell.length_a   1.000
_cell.length_b   1.000
_cell.length_c   1.000
_cell.angle_alpha   90.00
_cell.angle_beta   90.00
_cell.angle_gamma   90.00
#
_symmetry.space_group_name_H-M   'P 1'
#
loop_
_entity.id
_entity.type
_entity.pdbx_description
1 polymer ?
#
loop_
_entity_poly.entity_id
_entity_poly.type
_entity_poly.pdbx_seq_one_letter_code
_entity_poly.pdbx_strand_id
1 'polypeptide(L)'
;MSGLPEPFEEALRVCTAVRDLCGGAEGCGESFQRRVEDFPGLVSAAGLVPALAFYLSKVEDYGVLRDFYSLFSSGSLPRDARREKMLEDLREEGLGYASALAAILAYAARQAPAGCSLKLDGDAARGVAEFLDCIRRGGGELVVLATLEPFVVELGKLARALLGR
;
A
#
# COMPACT_ATOMS: atom_id res chain seq x y z
N MET A 1 4.87 24.15 -7.08
CA MET A 1 4.12 23.22 -6.21
C MET A 1 3.51 22.18 -7.13
N SER A 2 4.08 20.98 -7.21
CA SER A 2 3.42 19.87 -7.89
C SER A 2 2.15 19.53 -7.08
N GLY A 3 0.98 19.57 -7.73
CA GLY A 3 -0.26 19.15 -7.09
C GLY A 3 -0.13 17.72 -6.55
N LEU A 4 -0.84 17.43 -5.47
CA LEU A 4 -0.97 16.06 -5.01
C LEU A 4 -1.58 15.23 -6.16
N PRO A 5 -1.09 14.00 -6.40
CA PRO A 5 -1.67 13.16 -7.44
C PRO A 5 -3.14 12.93 -7.13
N GLU A 6 -4.00 13.07 -8.14
CA GLU A 6 -5.43 12.85 -7.99
C GLU A 6 -5.68 11.40 -7.52
N PRO A 7 -6.50 11.18 -6.46
CA PRO A 7 -6.70 9.87 -5.87
C PRO A 7 -7.07 8.77 -6.88
N PHE A 8 -7.92 9.11 -7.85
CA PHE A 8 -8.35 8.20 -8.91
C PHE A 8 -7.20 7.79 -9.84
N GLU A 9 -6.39 8.75 -10.28
CA GLU A 9 -5.28 8.50 -11.21
C GLU A 9 -4.23 7.60 -10.56
N GLU A 10 -3.93 7.86 -9.29
CA GLU A 10 -2.99 7.04 -8.55
C GLU A 10 -3.53 5.62 -8.32
N ALA A 11 -4.80 5.50 -7.93
CA ALA A 11 -5.44 4.21 -7.73
C ALA A 11 -5.43 3.38 -9.04
N LEU A 12 -5.75 4.01 -10.17
CA LEU A 12 -5.68 3.39 -11.49
C LEU A 12 -4.26 2.92 -11.83
N ARG A 13 -3.24 3.74 -11.53
CA ARG A 13 -1.84 3.39 -11.74
C ARG A 13 -1.42 2.18 -10.91
N VAL A 14 -1.81 2.12 -9.63
CA VAL A 14 -1.52 0.98 -8.74
C VAL A 14 -2.20 -0.29 -9.25
N CYS A 15 -3.51 -0.24 -9.56
CA CYS A 15 -4.23 -1.40 -10.08
C CYS A 15 -3.68 -1.90 -11.42
N THR A 16 -3.26 -0.99 -12.29
CA THR A 16 -2.60 -1.35 -13.56
C THR A 16 -1.27 -2.06 -13.31
N ALA A 17 -0.44 -1.55 -12.39
CA ALA A 17 0.82 -2.19 -12.03
C ALA A 17 0.63 -3.60 -11.45
N VAL A 18 -0.41 -3.81 -10.61
CA VAL A 18 -0.76 -5.14 -10.11
C VAL A 18 -1.19 -6.06 -11.25
N ARG A 19 -2.07 -5.59 -12.14
CA ARG A 19 -2.55 -6.35 -13.31
C ARG A 19 -1.41 -6.75 -14.25
N ASP A 20 -0.48 -5.83 -14.50
CA ASP A 20 0.70 -6.06 -15.33
C ASP A 20 1.63 -7.09 -14.70
N LEU A 21 1.84 -7.02 -13.38
CA LEU A 21 2.60 -8.03 -12.65
C LEU A 21 1.97 -9.41 -12.78
N CYS A 22 0.64 -9.46 -12.69
CA CYS A 22 -0.17 -10.66 -12.87
C CYS A 22 -0.19 -11.22 -14.30
N GLY A 23 0.32 -10.49 -15.30
CA GLY A 23 0.23 -10.87 -16.71
C GLY A 23 -1.22 -10.97 -17.22
N GLY A 24 -2.16 -10.27 -16.57
CA GLY A 24 -3.58 -10.32 -16.92
C GLY A 24 -4.30 -11.63 -16.55
N ALA A 25 -3.70 -12.49 -15.72
CA ALA A 25 -4.36 -13.71 -15.24
C ALA A 25 -5.58 -13.39 -14.37
N GLU A 26 -6.70 -14.06 -14.64
CA GLU A 26 -7.93 -13.99 -13.81
C GLU A 26 -7.66 -14.46 -12.38
N GLY A 27 -8.33 -13.84 -11.41
CA GLY A 27 -8.17 -14.06 -9.97
C GLY A 27 -6.84 -13.56 -9.38
N CYS A 28 -5.88 -13.15 -10.22
CA CYS A 28 -4.62 -12.62 -9.74
C CYS A 28 -4.81 -11.18 -9.24
N GLY A 29 -4.60 -10.98 -7.94
CA GLY A 29 -4.85 -9.71 -7.26
C GLY A 29 -6.08 -9.72 -6.36
N GLU A 30 -6.82 -10.83 -6.25
CA GLU A 30 -7.94 -10.96 -5.31
C GLU A 30 -7.51 -10.71 -3.86
N SER A 31 -6.34 -11.23 -3.45
CA SER A 31 -5.85 -11.03 -2.08
C SER A 31 -5.54 -9.55 -1.82
N PHE A 32 -4.93 -8.85 -2.77
CA PHE A 32 -4.74 -7.40 -2.71
C PHE A 32 -6.08 -6.65 -2.62
N GLN A 33 -7.03 -6.97 -3.49
CA GLN A 33 -8.35 -6.36 -3.51
C GLN A 33 -9.04 -6.48 -2.15
N ARG A 34 -9.11 -7.69 -1.58
CA ARG A 34 -9.75 -7.93 -0.27
C ARG A 34 -9.13 -7.05 0.81
N ARG A 35 -7.80 -6.96 0.88
CA ARG A 35 -7.12 -6.13 1.89
C ARG A 35 -7.36 -4.64 1.68
N VAL A 36 -7.35 -4.14 0.45
CA VAL A 36 -7.71 -2.74 0.21
C VAL A 36 -9.14 -2.44 0.67
N GLU A 37 -10.10 -3.36 0.43
CA GLU A 37 -11.49 -3.19 0.85
C GLU A 37 -11.70 -3.32 2.37
N ASP A 38 -10.90 -4.13 3.05
CA ASP A 38 -10.93 -4.29 4.52
C ASP A 38 -10.40 -3.04 5.24
N PHE A 39 -9.45 -2.31 4.62
CA PHE A 39 -8.69 -1.25 5.27
C PHE A 39 -9.56 -0.09 5.83
N PRO A 40 -10.53 0.49 5.10
CA PRO A 40 -11.38 1.57 5.62
C PRO A 40 -12.12 1.16 6.90
N GLY A 41 -12.62 -0.08 6.98
CA GLY A 41 -13.30 -0.59 8.17
C GLY A 41 -12.37 -0.65 9.37
N LEU A 42 -11.12 -1.09 9.16
CA LEU A 42 -10.11 -1.15 10.23
C LEU A 42 -9.71 0.25 10.71
N VAL A 43 -9.53 1.20 9.80
CA VAL A 43 -9.24 2.61 10.14
C VAL A 43 -10.39 3.22 10.93
N SER A 44 -11.65 2.99 10.53
CA SER A 44 -12.81 3.48 11.27
C SER A 44 -12.91 2.90 12.68
N ALA A 45 -12.46 1.66 12.88
CA ALA A 45 -12.55 0.98 14.17
C ALA A 45 -11.39 1.32 15.12
N ALA A 46 -10.18 1.51 14.59
CA ALA A 46 -8.95 1.57 15.40
C ALA A 46 -8.09 2.83 15.16
N GLY A 47 -8.39 3.64 14.14
CA GLY A 47 -7.53 4.74 13.70
C GLY A 47 -6.49 4.32 12.67
N LEU A 48 -5.84 5.29 12.04
CA LEU A 48 -4.93 5.08 10.91
C LEU A 48 -3.66 4.34 11.33
N VAL A 49 -2.98 4.83 12.37
CA VAL A 49 -1.70 4.24 12.80
C VAL A 49 -1.86 2.80 13.30
N PRO A 50 -2.85 2.47 14.15
CA PRO A 50 -3.10 1.08 14.54
C PRO A 50 -3.48 0.17 13.36
N ALA A 51 -4.26 0.67 12.39
CA ALA A 51 -4.60 -0.09 11.19
C ALA A 51 -3.35 -0.43 10.35
N LEU A 52 -2.46 0.53 10.12
CA LEU A 52 -1.21 0.32 9.41
C LEU A 52 -0.26 -0.62 10.16
N ALA A 53 -0.19 -0.49 11.49
CA ALA A 53 0.61 -1.38 12.33
C ALA A 53 0.08 -2.84 12.29
N PHE A 54 -1.24 -3.02 12.25
CA PHE A 54 -1.85 -4.34 12.06
C PHE A 54 -1.45 -4.94 10.71
N TYR A 55 -1.57 -4.19 9.61
CA TYR A 55 -1.15 -4.65 8.28
C TYR A 55 0.32 -5.04 8.28
N LEU A 56 1.18 -4.21 8.89
CA LEU A 56 2.60 -4.50 9.03
C LEU A 56 2.86 -5.81 9.76
N SER A 57 2.13 -6.09 10.86
CA SER A 57 2.25 -7.34 11.62
C SER A 57 1.83 -8.60 10.86
N LYS A 58 1.13 -8.44 9.73
CA LYS A 58 0.68 -9.53 8.85
C LYS A 58 1.59 -9.75 7.65
N VAL A 59 2.61 -8.89 7.46
CA VAL A 59 3.61 -9.07 6.40
C VAL A 59 4.59 -10.16 6.82
N GLU A 60 4.65 -11.24 6.03
CA GLU A 60 5.56 -12.37 6.28
C GLU A 60 6.97 -12.14 5.72
N ASP A 61 7.07 -11.47 4.56
CA ASP A 61 8.34 -11.07 3.95
C ASP A 61 8.37 -9.55 3.72
N TYR A 62 9.11 -8.85 4.59
CA TYR A 62 9.30 -7.40 4.53
C TYR A 62 10.00 -6.91 3.27
N GLY A 63 10.75 -7.77 2.60
CA GLY A 63 11.31 -7.40 1.34
C GLY A 63 10.29 -7.46 0.20
N VAL A 64 9.28 -8.34 0.23
CA VAL A 64 8.16 -8.30 -0.73
C VAL A 64 7.41 -6.97 -0.58
N LEU A 65 7.18 -6.52 0.66
CA LEU A 65 6.66 -5.18 0.96
C LEU A 65 7.51 -4.07 0.32
N ARG A 66 8.84 -4.14 0.47
CA ARG A 66 9.78 -3.18 -0.15
C ARG A 66 9.68 -3.18 -1.68
N ASP A 67 9.60 -4.36 -2.30
CA ASP A 67 9.55 -4.50 -3.75
C ASP A 67 8.23 -3.92 -4.31
N PHE A 68 7.09 -4.19 -3.66
CA PHE A 68 5.82 -3.51 -3.98
C PHE A 68 5.86 -2.01 -3.75
N TYR A 69 6.43 -1.56 -2.62
CA TYR A 69 6.55 -0.15 -2.33
C TYR A 69 7.39 0.55 -3.39
N SER A 70 8.47 -0.06 -3.87
CA SER A 70 9.28 0.47 -4.98
C SER A 70 8.47 0.57 -6.27
N LEU A 71 7.72 -0.47 -6.63
CA LEU A 71 6.82 -0.48 -7.78
C LEU A 71 5.79 0.65 -7.71
N PHE A 72 5.13 0.82 -6.57
CA PHE A 72 4.11 1.83 -6.43
C PHE A 72 4.69 3.24 -6.23
N SER A 73 5.78 3.44 -5.51
CA SER A 73 6.34 4.78 -5.31
C SER A 73 7.02 5.34 -6.56
N SER A 74 7.74 4.49 -7.31
CA SER A 74 8.61 4.89 -8.43
C SER A 74 8.13 4.44 -9.81
N GLY A 75 7.17 3.52 -9.89
CA GLY A 75 6.75 2.89 -11.15
C GLY A 75 7.74 1.83 -11.67
N SER A 76 8.76 1.45 -10.89
CA SER A 76 9.80 0.52 -11.31
C SER A 76 10.08 -0.55 -10.25
N LEU A 77 10.46 -1.74 -10.72
CA LEU A 77 10.92 -2.82 -9.85
C LEU A 77 12.45 -2.79 -9.75
N PRO A 78 13.02 -3.03 -8.56
CA PRO A 78 14.43 -3.33 -8.41
C PRO A 78 14.87 -4.51 -9.28
N ARG A 79 16.15 -4.55 -9.68
CA ARG A 79 16.68 -5.66 -10.49
C ARG A 79 16.59 -7.01 -9.79
N ASP A 80 16.67 -7.01 -8.47
CA ASP A 80 16.59 -8.15 -7.56
C ASP A 80 15.18 -8.38 -6.99
N ALA A 81 14.14 -7.79 -7.60
CA ALA A 81 12.77 -7.96 -7.13
C ALA A 81 12.32 -9.42 -7.15
N ARG A 82 11.70 -9.89 -6.06
CA ARG A 82 11.22 -11.27 -5.93
C ARG A 82 9.84 -11.45 -6.54
N ARG A 83 9.76 -11.37 -7.87
CA ARG A 83 8.50 -11.42 -8.62
C ARG A 83 7.61 -12.62 -8.26
N GLU A 84 8.19 -13.80 -8.06
CA GLU A 84 7.42 -14.99 -7.66
C GLU A 84 6.75 -14.82 -6.30
N LYS A 85 7.47 -14.30 -5.30
CA LYS A 85 6.91 -14.00 -3.97
C LYS A 85 5.90 -12.86 -3.99
N MET A 86 6.08 -11.88 -4.88
CA MET A 86 5.06 -10.85 -5.11
C MET A 86 3.79 -11.45 -5.71
N LEU A 87 3.91 -12.38 -6.66
CA LEU A 87 2.76 -13.08 -7.24
C LEU A 87 2.05 -13.98 -6.22
N GLU A 88 2.81 -14.63 -5.33
CA GLU A 88 2.28 -15.40 -4.19
C GLU A 88 1.39 -14.50 -3.32
N ASP A 89 1.90 -13.34 -2.89
CA ASP A 89 1.14 -12.35 -2.08
C ASP A 89 -0.17 -11.90 -2.76
N LEU A 90 -0.19 -11.81 -4.10
CA LEU A 90 -1.37 -11.38 -4.85
C LEU A 90 -2.42 -12.48 -5.07
N ARG A 91 -2.02 -13.77 -4.99
CA ARG A 91 -2.85 -14.92 -5.40
C ARG A 91 -3.34 -15.75 -4.23
N GLU A 92 -2.51 -15.94 -3.21
CA GLU A 92 -2.84 -16.90 -2.16
C GLU A 92 -3.81 -16.32 -1.13
N GLU A 93 -4.78 -17.14 -0.75
CA GLU A 93 -5.75 -16.78 0.27
C GLU A 93 -5.04 -16.52 1.62
N GLY A 94 -5.46 -15.47 2.31
CA GLY A 94 -4.84 -15.06 3.58
C GLY A 94 -3.69 -14.05 3.43
N LEU A 95 -3.09 -13.90 2.23
CA LEU A 95 -2.05 -12.91 1.94
C LEU A 95 -2.63 -11.55 1.50
N GLY A 96 -1.87 -10.80 0.69
CA GLY A 96 -2.23 -9.49 0.14
C GLY A 96 -1.87 -8.31 1.05
N TYR A 97 -1.34 -8.58 2.24
CA TYR A 97 -0.98 -7.53 3.20
C TYR A 97 0.24 -6.73 2.74
N ALA A 98 1.23 -7.38 2.11
CA ALA A 98 2.43 -6.68 1.66
C ALA A 98 2.11 -5.71 0.52
N SER A 99 1.37 -6.17 -0.49
CA SER A 99 0.92 -5.33 -1.61
C SER A 99 -0.04 -4.22 -1.18
N ALA A 100 -1.04 -4.51 -0.35
CA ALA A 100 -1.99 -3.49 0.11
C ALA A 100 -1.30 -2.44 1.00
N LEU A 101 -0.48 -2.87 1.96
CA LEU A 101 0.28 -1.95 2.81
C LEU A 101 1.22 -1.08 1.98
N ALA A 102 1.94 -1.66 1.01
CA ALA A 102 2.82 -0.92 0.12
C ALA A 102 2.08 0.18 -0.66
N ALA A 103 0.91 -0.12 -1.23
CA ALA A 103 0.12 0.85 -1.98
C ALA A 103 -0.33 2.01 -1.09
N ILE A 104 -0.85 1.69 0.10
CA ILE A 104 -1.30 2.67 1.09
C ILE A 104 -0.13 3.55 1.56
N LEU A 105 1.01 2.94 1.89
CA LEU A 105 2.20 3.66 2.33
C LEU A 105 2.81 4.54 1.24
N ALA A 106 2.84 4.06 -0.01
CA ALA A 106 3.34 4.84 -1.15
C ALA A 106 2.55 6.13 -1.36
N TYR A 107 1.24 6.09 -1.15
CA TYR A 107 0.42 7.29 -1.19
C TYR A 107 0.58 8.14 0.08
N ALA A 108 0.47 7.54 1.26
CA ALA A 108 0.57 8.24 2.55
C ALA A 108 1.90 8.97 2.74
N ALA A 109 3.02 8.40 2.27
CA ALA A 109 4.35 9.01 2.36
C ALA A 109 4.45 10.34 1.59
N ARG A 110 3.67 10.53 0.52
CA ARG A 110 3.63 11.79 -0.24
C ARG A 110 2.82 12.88 0.46
N GLN A 111 1.94 12.48 1.38
CA GLN A 111 1.08 13.35 2.18
C GLN A 111 1.63 13.61 3.58
N ALA A 112 2.77 13.00 3.91
CA ALA A 112 3.32 13.05 5.25
C ALA A 112 3.76 14.48 5.61
N PRO A 113 3.62 14.89 6.88
CA PRO A 113 4.14 16.17 7.34
C PRO A 113 5.64 16.33 7.08
N ALA A 114 6.09 17.58 6.98
CA ALA A 114 7.51 17.89 6.84
C ALA A 114 8.34 17.20 7.95
N GLY A 115 9.40 16.50 7.54
CA GLY A 115 10.27 15.74 8.44
C GLY A 115 9.88 14.26 8.61
N CYS A 116 8.70 13.84 8.17
CA CYS A 116 8.30 12.43 8.16
C CYS A 116 8.54 11.83 6.77
N SER A 117 9.61 11.03 6.63
CA SER A 117 9.92 10.32 5.39
C SER A 117 9.86 8.82 5.61
N LEU A 118 9.16 8.10 4.75
CA LEU A 118 9.19 6.64 4.75
C LEU A 118 10.46 6.13 4.05
N LYS A 119 11.21 5.28 4.75
CA LYS A 119 12.46 4.69 4.30
C LYS A 119 12.39 3.18 4.46
N LEU A 120 12.51 2.44 3.37
CA LEU A 120 12.48 0.97 3.36
C LEU A 120 13.81 0.37 2.89
N ASP A 121 14.86 1.19 2.81
CA ASP A 121 16.24 0.76 2.57
C ASP A 121 16.81 0.13 3.84
N GLY A 122 16.86 -1.20 3.86
CA GLY A 122 17.32 -1.99 5.02
C GLY A 122 16.16 -2.71 5.70
N ASP A 123 15.99 -2.46 7.00
CA ASP A 123 14.91 -3.06 7.80
C ASP A 123 13.59 -2.33 7.52
N ALA A 124 12.79 -2.89 6.61
CA ALA A 124 11.53 -2.28 6.18
C ALA A 124 10.52 -2.19 7.35
N ALA A 125 10.52 -3.15 8.27
CA ALA A 125 9.60 -3.14 9.43
C ALA A 125 9.89 -1.94 10.33
N ARG A 126 11.17 -1.74 10.66
CA ARG A 126 11.63 -0.58 11.41
C ARG A 126 11.32 0.73 10.67
N GLY A 127 11.56 0.77 9.36
CA GLY A 127 11.28 1.94 8.53
C GLY A 127 9.81 2.37 8.55
N VAL A 128 8.89 1.41 8.47
CA VAL A 128 7.45 1.67 8.62
C VAL A 128 7.13 2.13 10.03
N ALA A 129 7.65 1.46 11.07
CA ALA A 129 7.37 1.83 12.46
C ALA A 129 7.84 3.27 12.79
N GLU A 130 9.03 3.67 12.34
CA GLU A 130 9.56 5.02 12.50
C GLU A 130 8.69 6.06 11.76
N PHE A 131 8.21 5.74 10.56
CA PHE A 131 7.27 6.59 9.82
C PHE A 131 5.93 6.78 10.55
N LEU A 132 5.37 5.69 11.10
CA LEU A 132 4.12 5.73 11.86
C LEU A 132 4.26 6.54 13.16
N ASP A 133 5.36 6.35 13.90
CA ASP A 133 5.66 7.14 15.11
C ASP A 133 5.82 8.63 14.79
N CYS A 134 6.49 8.96 13.67
CA CYS A 134 6.64 10.34 13.21
C CYS A 134 5.29 11.01 12.94
N ILE A 135 4.41 10.37 12.15
CA ILE A 135 3.07 10.88 11.83
C ILE A 135 2.27 11.11 13.12
N ARG A 136 2.32 10.14 14.04
CA ARG A 136 1.55 10.19 15.29
C ARG A 136 2.03 11.31 16.20
N ARG A 137 3.35 11.42 16.45
CA ARG A 137 3.92 12.45 17.33
C ARG A 137 3.80 13.84 16.75
N GLY A 138 3.86 13.98 15.44
CA GLY A 138 3.67 15.25 14.74
C GLY A 138 2.21 15.71 14.64
N GLY A 139 1.25 14.94 15.15
CA GLY A 139 -0.18 15.23 15.00
C GLY A 139 -0.67 15.18 13.55
N GLY A 140 0.11 14.57 12.65
CA GLY A 140 -0.18 14.51 11.21
C GLY A 140 -1.18 13.43 10.82
N GLU A 141 -1.58 12.57 11.75
CA GLU A 141 -2.43 11.41 11.49
C GLU A 141 -3.74 11.78 10.80
N LEU A 142 -4.43 12.83 11.26
CA LEU A 142 -5.68 13.30 10.67
C LEU A 142 -5.49 13.86 9.25
N VAL A 143 -4.36 14.52 8.99
CA VAL A 143 -4.05 15.09 7.66
C VAL A 143 -3.76 13.97 6.66
N VAL A 144 -2.95 12.99 7.07
CA VAL A 144 -2.67 11.81 6.24
C VAL A 144 -3.97 11.03 6.01
N LEU A 145 -4.80 10.84 7.03
CA LEU A 145 -6.07 10.14 6.88
C LEU A 145 -7.02 10.84 5.90
N ALA A 146 -7.24 12.15 6.06
CA ALA A 146 -8.16 12.92 5.22
C ALA A 146 -7.77 12.92 3.73
N THR A 147 -6.47 12.79 3.43
CA THR A 147 -5.97 12.69 2.06
C THR A 147 -5.94 11.26 1.54
N LEU A 148 -5.67 10.28 2.41
CA LEU A 148 -5.60 8.86 2.08
C LEU A 148 -6.97 8.23 1.83
N GLU A 149 -8.00 8.65 2.54
CA GLU A 149 -9.34 8.05 2.46
C GLU A 149 -9.93 8.06 1.03
N PRO A 150 -9.92 9.19 0.28
CA PRO A 150 -10.36 9.18 -1.11
C PRO A 150 -9.57 8.19 -1.98
N PHE A 151 -8.25 8.08 -1.76
CA PHE A 151 -7.41 7.16 -2.52
C PHE A 151 -7.75 5.71 -2.24
N VAL A 152 -7.91 5.31 -0.97
CA VAL A 152 -8.24 3.93 -0.62
C VAL A 152 -9.63 3.54 -1.15
N VAL A 153 -10.59 4.47 -1.12
CA VAL A 153 -11.93 4.24 -1.68
C VAL A 153 -11.85 3.99 -3.19
N GLU A 154 -11.13 4.82 -3.94
CA GLU A 154 -10.96 4.61 -5.38
C GLU A 154 -10.14 3.34 -5.69
N LEU A 155 -9.12 3.06 -4.89
CA LEU A 155 -8.30 1.84 -5.01
C LEU A 155 -9.15 0.59 -4.83
N GLY A 156 -10.05 0.56 -3.84
CA GLY A 156 -10.97 -0.57 -3.63
C GLY A 156 -11.91 -0.79 -4.81
N LYS A 157 -12.53 0.29 -5.31
CA LYS A 157 -13.42 0.23 -6.49
C LYS A 157 -12.70 -0.30 -7.73
N LEU A 158 -11.51 0.22 -8.01
CA LEU A 158 -10.72 -0.17 -9.18
C LEU A 158 -10.12 -1.56 -9.03
N ALA A 159 -9.64 -1.94 -7.85
CA ALA A 159 -9.16 -3.31 -7.59
C ALA A 159 -10.29 -4.32 -7.86
N ARG A 160 -11.50 -4.04 -7.37
CA ARG A 160 -12.67 -4.89 -7.65
C ARG A 160 -12.99 -4.97 -9.14
N ALA A 161 -12.94 -3.85 -9.85
CA ALA A 161 -13.28 -3.79 -11.26
C ALA A 161 -12.23 -4.45 -12.18
N LEU A 162 -10.95 -4.37 -11.81
CA LEU A 162 -9.82 -4.74 -12.66
C LEU A 162 -9.15 -6.07 -12.27
N LEU A 163 -9.29 -6.51 -11.01
CA LEU A 163 -8.59 -7.68 -10.45
C LEU A 163 -9.55 -8.75 -9.90
N GLY A 164 -10.79 -8.41 -9.57
CA GLY A 164 -11.78 -9.31 -8.95
C GLY A 164 -12.55 -10.19 -9.94
N ARG A 165 -11.92 -10.62 -11.05
CA ARG A 165 -12.52 -11.50 -12.07
C ARG A 165 -11.64 -12.68 -12.35
#